data_AF-A0A6J1SPN7-F1
#
_entry.id   AF-A0A6J1SPN7-F1
#
_cell.length_a   1.000
_cell.length_b   1.000
_cell.length_c   1.000
_cell.angle_alpha   90.00
_cell.angle_beta   90.00
_cell.angle_gamma   90.00
#
_symmetry.space_group_name_H-M   'P 1'
#
loop_
_entity.id
_entity.type
_entity.pdbx_description
1 polymer ?
#
loop_
_entity_poly.entity_id
_entity_poly.type
_entity_poly.pdbx_seq_one_letter_code
_entity_poly.pdbx_strand_id
1 'polypeptide(L)'
;MSVTNECAYRHQLSTDNSEYEEVSAFFLKSAKGKDFVLSIEAIEKVNNHALQLLFDSNKANYKELYGDCKIVKLFHGTKCMNIPSIVRDNFNISLHGRNKGRRLYGAGVNFTAFAASASYYCDEDEQVKQMLLCSVLVSNILEVPEATNMWLTLTKPPYIQGTNLRYDTTARNKKTMDVIVKYEDHTFYPAFVISFRKHNNPPVQRSPRVVHDIVHPPHNFFPEFRPKQ
;
A
#
# COMPACT_ATOMS: atom_id res chain seq x y z
N MET A 1 -12.86 -36.44 -15.51
CA MET A 1 -11.39 -36.36 -15.65
C MET A 1 -10.88 -35.39 -14.61
N SER A 2 -10.25 -35.90 -13.56
CA SER A 2 -9.65 -35.11 -12.48
C SER A 2 -8.38 -34.45 -13.00
N VAL A 3 -8.45 -33.16 -13.31
CA VAL A 3 -7.26 -32.34 -13.57
C VAL A 3 -6.50 -32.26 -12.25
N THR A 4 -5.33 -32.87 -12.21
CA THR A 4 -4.39 -32.73 -11.09
C THR A 4 -4.03 -31.26 -10.97
N ASN A 5 -4.49 -30.65 -9.87
CA ASN A 5 -4.21 -29.27 -9.49
C ASN A 5 -2.68 -29.11 -9.40
N GLU A 6 -2.06 -28.42 -10.36
CA GLU A 6 -0.69 -27.92 -10.15
C GLU A 6 -0.75 -26.98 -8.95
N CYS A 7 -0.19 -27.45 -7.84
CA CYS A 7 -0.28 -26.81 -6.54
C CYS A 7 0.46 -25.48 -6.60
N ALA A 8 -0.20 -24.39 -6.23
CA ALA A 8 0.44 -23.08 -6.12
C ALA A 8 1.73 -23.20 -5.30
N TYR A 9 2.85 -22.71 -5.85
CA TYR A 9 4.15 -22.78 -5.19
C TYR A 9 4.90 -21.46 -5.32
N ARG A 10 5.93 -21.32 -4.49
CA ARG A 10 6.85 -20.19 -4.50
C ARG A 10 8.26 -20.72 -4.65
N HIS A 11 9.09 -20.02 -5.39
CA HIS A 11 10.53 -20.31 -5.43
C HIS A 11 11.31 -19.03 -5.16
N GLN A 12 12.36 -19.16 -4.35
CA GLN A 12 13.25 -18.05 -4.06
C GLN A 12 14.05 -17.67 -5.31
N LEU A 13 14.12 -16.37 -5.59
CA LEU A 13 14.95 -15.84 -6.66
C LEU A 13 16.38 -15.61 -6.16
N SER A 14 17.35 -15.93 -7.01
CA SER A 14 18.75 -15.57 -6.78
C SER A 14 18.97 -14.06 -7.03
N THR A 15 19.97 -13.47 -6.39
CA THR A 15 20.25 -12.03 -6.47
C THR A 15 20.77 -11.57 -7.84
N ASP A 16 21.26 -12.50 -8.67
CA ASP A 16 21.68 -12.27 -10.06
C ASP A 16 20.52 -12.44 -11.07
N ASN A 17 19.31 -12.78 -10.61
CA ASN A 17 18.13 -12.89 -11.44
C ASN A 17 17.58 -11.49 -11.78
N SER A 18 17.24 -11.24 -13.05
CA SER A 18 16.70 -9.95 -13.50
C SER A 18 15.36 -9.58 -12.83
N GLU A 19 14.49 -10.55 -12.55
CA GLU A 19 13.24 -10.29 -11.82
C GLU A 19 13.53 -9.90 -10.36
N TYR A 20 14.56 -10.50 -9.73
CA TYR A 20 15.01 -10.07 -8.40
C TYR A 20 15.48 -8.61 -8.45
N GLU A 21 16.33 -8.25 -9.41
CA GLU A 21 16.81 -6.88 -9.57
C GLU A 21 15.65 -5.88 -9.76
N GLU A 22 14.70 -6.18 -10.65
CA GLU A 22 13.54 -5.32 -10.87
C GLU A 22 12.68 -5.13 -9.62
N VAL A 23 12.36 -6.24 -8.93
CA VAL A 23 11.50 -6.22 -7.75
C VAL A 23 12.20 -5.55 -6.57
N SER A 24 13.49 -5.83 -6.37
CA SER A 24 14.29 -5.20 -5.34
C SER A 24 14.43 -3.70 -5.57
N ALA A 25 14.74 -3.26 -6.80
CA ALA A 25 14.79 -1.85 -7.15
C ALA A 25 13.43 -1.16 -6.95
N PHE A 26 12.33 -1.82 -7.30
CA PHE A 26 10.98 -1.30 -7.08
C PHE A 26 10.65 -1.13 -5.59
N PHE A 27 10.99 -2.13 -4.76
CA PHE A 27 10.83 -2.08 -3.30
C PHE A 27 11.67 -0.96 -2.67
N LEU A 28 12.96 -0.88 -3.02
CA LEU A 28 13.90 0.06 -2.41
C LEU A 28 13.55 1.52 -2.68
N LYS A 29 12.89 1.84 -3.81
CA LYS A 29 12.39 3.20 -4.11
C LYS A 29 11.48 3.77 -3.02
N SER A 30 10.81 2.92 -2.25
CA SER A 30 9.84 3.33 -1.23
C SER A 30 10.04 2.60 0.10
N ALA A 31 11.24 2.07 0.35
CA ALA A 31 11.59 1.32 1.55
C ALA A 31 11.93 2.19 2.77
N LYS A 32 12.05 3.52 2.60
CA LYS A 32 12.38 4.45 3.69
C LYS A 32 11.11 5.08 4.26
N GLY A 33 10.84 4.81 5.54
CA GLY A 33 9.87 5.54 6.34
C GLY A 33 10.49 6.78 6.99
N LYS A 34 9.70 7.51 7.76
CA LYS A 34 10.17 8.68 8.52
C LYS A 34 11.28 8.30 9.52
N ASP A 35 11.03 7.24 10.28
CA ASP A 35 11.86 6.83 11.43
C ASP A 35 12.41 5.41 11.27
N PHE A 36 12.37 4.83 10.07
CA PHE A 36 12.87 3.48 9.81
C PHE A 36 13.27 3.29 8.33
N VAL A 37 14.02 2.22 8.07
CA VAL A 37 14.33 1.72 6.72
C VAL A 37 14.05 0.22 6.64
N LEU A 38 13.58 -0.24 5.48
CA LEU A 38 13.35 -1.67 5.23
C LEU A 38 14.52 -2.26 4.43
N SER A 39 14.94 -3.47 4.79
CA SER A 39 15.94 -4.25 4.04
C SER A 39 15.35 -5.57 3.56
N ILE A 40 15.65 -5.96 2.33
CA ILE A 40 15.18 -7.22 1.75
C ILE A 40 16.03 -8.38 2.32
N GLU A 41 15.36 -9.46 2.72
CA GLU A 41 15.98 -10.72 3.12
C GLU A 41 15.86 -11.77 2.00
N ALA A 42 14.68 -11.84 1.35
CA ALA A 42 14.43 -12.74 0.24
C ALA A 42 13.28 -12.25 -0.63
N ILE A 43 13.31 -12.62 -1.91
CA ILE A 43 12.20 -12.45 -2.84
C ILE A 43 11.85 -13.82 -3.40
N GLU A 44 10.59 -14.20 -3.28
CA GLU A 44 10.06 -15.44 -3.86
C GLU A 44 9.06 -15.11 -4.96
N LYS A 45 9.22 -15.74 -6.12
CA LYS A 45 8.25 -15.65 -7.22
C LYS A 45 7.14 -16.65 -7.00
N VAL A 46 5.90 -16.17 -7.08
CA VAL A 46 4.70 -16.99 -6.98
C VAL A 46 4.40 -17.63 -8.33
N ASN A 47 4.08 -18.91 -8.33
CA ASN A 47 3.61 -19.65 -9.50
C ASN A 47 2.27 -20.29 -9.14
N ASN A 48 1.21 -19.77 -9.74
CA ASN A 48 -0.14 -20.26 -9.57
C ASN A 48 -0.87 -20.08 -10.91
N HIS A 49 -0.84 -21.14 -11.73
CA HIS A 49 -1.33 -21.09 -13.10
C HIS A 49 -2.84 -20.80 -13.15
N ALA A 50 -3.62 -21.38 -12.25
CA ALA A 50 -5.07 -21.16 -12.18
C ALA A 50 -5.40 -19.68 -11.90
N LEU A 51 -4.74 -19.05 -10.93
CA LEU A 51 -4.95 -17.62 -10.66
C LEU A 51 -4.45 -16.72 -11.79
N GLN A 52 -3.35 -17.10 -12.45
CA GLN A 52 -2.82 -16.37 -13.59
C GLN A 52 -3.81 -16.38 -14.76
N LEU A 53 -4.43 -17.53 -15.08
CA LEU A 53 -5.46 -17.62 -16.11
C LEU A 53 -6.69 -16.75 -15.81
N LEU A 54 -7.15 -16.75 -14.56
CA LEU A 54 -8.27 -15.90 -14.13
C LEU A 54 -7.92 -14.40 -14.25
N PHE A 55 -6.69 -14.03 -13.86
CA PHE A 55 -6.18 -12.67 -14.01
C PHE A 55 -6.09 -12.24 -15.48
N ASP A 56 -5.56 -13.09 -16.35
CA ASP A 56 -5.43 -12.80 -17.79
C ASP A 56 -6.80 -12.74 -18.48
N SER A 57 -7.76 -13.58 -18.07
CA SER A 57 -9.15 -13.49 -18.53
C SER A 57 -9.78 -12.16 -18.13
N ASN A 58 -9.60 -11.72 -16.88
CA ASN A 58 -10.12 -10.42 -16.44
C ASN A 58 -9.44 -9.24 -17.11
N LYS A 59 -8.15 -9.36 -17.46
CA LYS A 59 -7.45 -8.35 -18.25
C LYS A 59 -8.05 -8.21 -19.65
N ALA A 60 -8.43 -9.31 -20.30
CA ALA A 60 -9.14 -9.26 -21.57
C ALA A 60 -10.51 -8.58 -21.42
N ASN A 61 -11.29 -8.98 -20.40
CA ASN A 61 -12.59 -8.37 -20.09
C ASN A 61 -12.47 -6.86 -19.84
N TYR A 62 -11.44 -6.41 -19.11
CA TYR A 62 -11.19 -4.99 -18.85
C TYR A 62 -10.90 -4.23 -20.14
N LYS A 63 -10.13 -4.80 -21.08
CA LYS A 63 -9.86 -4.18 -22.37
C LYS A 63 -11.13 -4.05 -23.22
N GLU A 64 -11.98 -5.07 -23.24
CA GLU A 64 -13.26 -5.02 -23.96
C GLU A 64 -14.22 -4.01 -23.34
N LEU A 65 -14.29 -3.95 -22.00
CA LEU A 65 -15.27 -3.13 -21.30
C LEU A 65 -14.85 -1.66 -21.18
N TYR A 66 -13.55 -1.39 -20.98
CA TYR A 66 -13.01 -0.05 -20.71
C TYR A 66 -12.15 0.52 -21.84
N GLY A 67 -11.81 -0.27 -22.87
CA GLY A 67 -10.93 0.11 -23.97
C GLY A 67 -9.43 0.10 -23.62
N ASP A 68 -9.06 0.51 -22.40
CA ASP A 68 -7.70 0.43 -21.87
C ASP A 68 -7.65 -0.33 -20.54
N CYS A 69 -6.55 -1.03 -20.30
CA CYS A 69 -6.27 -1.74 -19.07
C CYS A 69 -4.76 -1.76 -18.80
N LYS A 70 -4.35 -1.16 -17.68
CA LYS A 70 -2.97 -1.11 -17.24
C LYS A 70 -2.74 -2.14 -16.14
N ILE A 71 -1.58 -2.80 -16.20
CA ILE A 71 -1.08 -3.60 -15.07
C ILE A 71 -0.15 -2.71 -14.26
N VAL A 72 -0.51 -2.47 -13.00
CA VAL A 72 0.28 -1.69 -12.06
C VAL A 72 0.83 -2.64 -10.98
N LYS A 73 2.14 -2.57 -10.71
CA LYS A 73 2.77 -3.30 -9.60
C LYS A 73 2.50 -2.52 -8.30
N LEU A 74 1.84 -3.15 -7.32
CA LEU A 74 1.50 -2.52 -6.03
C LEU A 74 1.75 -3.47 -4.86
N PHE A 75 2.18 -2.92 -3.73
CA PHE A 75 2.40 -3.66 -2.49
C PHE A 75 1.11 -3.90 -1.72
N HIS A 76 1.07 -5.05 -1.03
CA HIS A 76 0.06 -5.37 -0.03
C HIS A 76 0.74 -5.92 1.22
N GLY A 77 0.67 -5.16 2.31
CA GLY A 77 1.10 -5.61 3.63
C GLY A 77 0.02 -6.41 4.34
N THR A 78 0.41 -7.55 4.89
CA THR A 78 -0.49 -8.44 5.63
C THR A 78 0.32 -9.26 6.63
N LYS A 79 -0.37 -9.99 7.50
CA LYS A 79 0.27 -10.91 8.42
C LYS A 79 0.90 -12.09 7.66
N CYS A 80 2.05 -12.58 8.09
CA CYS A 80 2.76 -13.70 7.47
C CYS A 80 1.86 -14.95 7.38
N MET A 81 1.02 -15.17 8.41
CA MET A 81 0.04 -16.26 8.42
C MET A 81 -0.98 -16.23 7.28
N ASN A 82 -1.22 -15.06 6.67
CA ASN A 82 -2.17 -14.90 5.55
C ASN A 82 -1.51 -15.16 4.19
N ILE A 83 -0.17 -15.13 4.09
CA ILE A 83 0.54 -15.28 2.82
C ILE A 83 0.21 -16.61 2.12
N PRO A 84 0.23 -17.78 2.80
CA PRO A 84 -0.03 -19.06 2.13
C PRO A 84 -1.43 -19.13 1.51
N SER A 85 -2.46 -18.62 2.19
CA SER A 85 -3.82 -18.62 1.66
C SER A 85 -3.99 -17.61 0.53
N ILE A 86 -3.38 -16.43 0.61
CA ILE A 86 -3.44 -15.45 -0.49
C ILE A 86 -2.73 -15.98 -1.74
N VAL A 87 -1.57 -16.63 -1.59
CA VAL A 87 -0.83 -17.22 -2.72
C VAL A 87 -1.62 -18.34 -3.39
N ARG A 88 -2.34 -19.15 -2.60
CA ARG A 88 -3.12 -20.28 -3.11
C ARG A 88 -4.45 -19.85 -3.71
N ASP A 89 -5.20 -19.01 -2.99
CA ASP A 89 -6.63 -18.75 -3.25
C ASP A 89 -6.90 -17.30 -3.69
N ASN A 90 -5.88 -16.45 -3.77
CA ASN A 90 -5.98 -15.00 -3.93
C ASN A 90 -6.60 -14.29 -2.69
N PHE A 91 -6.72 -12.97 -2.75
CA PHE A 91 -7.40 -12.20 -1.70
C PHE A 91 -8.89 -12.46 -1.72
N ASN A 92 -9.45 -12.90 -0.60
CA ASN A 92 -10.90 -12.96 -0.44
C ASN A 92 -11.46 -11.58 -0.09
N ILE A 93 -12.12 -10.92 -1.04
CA ILE A 93 -12.68 -9.56 -0.86
C ILE A 93 -13.67 -9.51 0.30
N SER A 94 -14.49 -10.55 0.48
CA SER A 94 -15.49 -10.60 1.56
C SER A 94 -14.86 -10.57 2.96
N LEU A 95 -13.61 -11.03 3.10
CA LEU A 95 -12.84 -10.99 4.34
C LEU A 95 -11.98 -9.73 4.44
N HIS A 96 -11.28 -9.34 3.37
CA HIS A 96 -10.35 -8.21 3.37
C HIS A 96 -11.07 -6.86 3.46
N GLY A 97 -12.25 -6.76 2.86
CA GLY A 97 -13.13 -5.60 2.95
C GLY A 97 -13.76 -5.40 4.33
N ARG A 98 -13.53 -6.30 5.31
CA ARG A 98 -14.15 -6.20 6.65
C ARG A 98 -13.36 -5.38 7.67
N ASN A 99 -12.08 -5.10 7.44
CA ASN A 99 -11.23 -4.39 8.39
C ASN A 99 -11.50 -2.88 8.37
N LYS A 100 -12.28 -2.36 9.36
CA LYS A 100 -12.74 -0.95 9.40
C LYS A 100 -11.62 0.08 9.19
N GLY A 101 -10.45 -0.13 9.79
CA GLY A 101 -9.29 0.76 9.63
C GLY A 101 -8.67 0.80 8.21
N ARG A 102 -9.07 -0.12 7.32
CA ARG A 102 -8.62 -0.20 5.93
C ARG A 102 -9.69 0.27 4.93
N ARG A 103 -10.86 0.75 5.37
CA ARG A 103 -11.97 1.08 4.45
C ARG A 103 -12.10 2.56 4.08
N LEU A 104 -11.11 3.38 4.45
CA LEU A 104 -11.20 4.84 4.29
C LEU A 104 -11.51 5.29 2.86
N TYR A 105 -11.16 4.46 1.87
CA TYR A 105 -11.38 4.72 0.45
C TYR A 105 -12.25 3.63 -0.23
N GLY A 106 -12.82 2.69 0.54
CA GLY A 106 -13.60 1.57 0.01
C GLY A 106 -13.54 0.28 0.82
N ALA A 107 -14.61 -0.52 0.80
CA ALA A 107 -14.68 -1.84 1.42
C ALA A 107 -14.15 -2.97 0.49
N GLY A 108 -12.95 -2.78 -0.06
CA GLY A 108 -12.29 -3.73 -0.96
C GLY A 108 -10.89 -4.13 -0.46
N VAL A 109 -10.07 -4.66 -1.38
CA VAL A 109 -8.65 -4.96 -1.11
C VAL A 109 -7.82 -3.70 -1.36
N ASN A 110 -7.03 -3.32 -0.37
CA ASN A 110 -6.17 -2.14 -0.45
C ASN A 110 -4.77 -2.51 -0.92
N PHE A 111 -4.21 -1.66 -1.77
CA PHE A 111 -2.87 -1.74 -2.29
C PHE A 111 -2.20 -0.35 -2.23
N THR A 112 -0.88 -0.31 -2.33
CA THR A 112 -0.11 0.93 -2.31
C THR A 112 1.14 0.80 -3.18
N ALA A 113 1.58 1.90 -3.81
CA ALA A 113 2.87 1.95 -4.49
C ALA A 113 4.07 2.03 -3.53
N PHE A 114 3.84 2.19 -2.21
CA PHE A 114 4.89 2.46 -1.23
C PHE A 114 5.11 1.29 -0.26
N ALA A 115 6.28 0.66 -0.31
CA ALA A 115 6.66 -0.45 0.57
C ALA A 115 6.63 -0.06 2.05
N ALA A 116 7.13 1.14 2.41
CA ALA A 116 7.06 1.66 3.77
C ALA A 116 5.61 1.78 4.26
N SER A 117 4.68 2.25 3.42
CA SER A 117 3.26 2.33 3.75
C SER A 117 2.64 0.93 3.93
N ALA A 118 2.96 -0.03 3.06
CA ALA A 118 2.51 -1.41 3.19
C ALA A 118 3.02 -2.06 4.49
N SER A 119 4.25 -1.72 4.93
CA SER A 119 4.87 -2.34 6.09
C SER A 119 4.10 -2.14 7.41
N TYR A 120 3.31 -1.06 7.54
CA TYR A 120 2.45 -0.83 8.71
C TYR A 120 1.33 -1.86 8.88
N TYR A 121 1.05 -2.65 7.84
CA TYR A 121 0.02 -3.68 7.86
C TYR A 121 0.58 -5.11 8.04
N CYS A 122 1.90 -5.23 8.21
CA CYS A 122 2.61 -6.48 8.48
C CYS A 122 2.74 -6.71 10.00
N ASP A 123 3.16 -7.91 10.42
CA ASP A 123 3.32 -8.24 11.84
C ASP A 123 4.41 -7.40 12.51
N GLU A 124 4.07 -6.66 13.58
CA GLU A 124 5.03 -5.81 14.28
C GLU A 124 6.10 -6.64 15.00
N ASP A 125 5.68 -7.72 15.66
CA ASP A 125 6.51 -8.60 16.50
C ASP A 125 7.45 -9.53 15.71
N GLU A 126 7.18 -9.73 14.43
CA GLU A 126 8.02 -10.59 13.58
C GLU A 126 9.32 -9.87 13.19
N GLN A 127 10.45 -10.56 13.41
CA GLN A 127 11.77 -10.07 13.04
C GLN A 127 11.92 -9.97 11.52
N VAL A 128 11.42 -10.98 10.80
CA VAL A 128 11.32 -11.00 9.34
C VAL A 128 9.85 -10.93 8.98
N LYS A 129 9.46 -9.83 8.35
CA LYS A 129 8.10 -9.56 7.89
C LYS A 129 7.95 -9.98 6.44
N GLN A 130 6.72 -10.23 6.00
CA GLN A 130 6.41 -10.53 4.61
C GLN A 130 5.36 -9.58 4.06
N MET A 131 5.54 -9.16 2.81
CA MET A 131 4.52 -8.45 2.05
C MET A 131 4.44 -8.99 0.61
N LEU A 132 3.34 -8.74 -0.06
CA LEU A 132 3.12 -9.14 -1.44
C LEU A 132 3.41 -7.98 -2.38
N LEU A 133 4.05 -8.26 -3.52
CA LEU A 133 4.02 -7.38 -4.68
C LEU A 133 3.07 -7.99 -5.71
N CYS A 134 1.97 -7.27 -5.97
CA CYS A 134 0.88 -7.75 -6.80
C CYS A 134 0.87 -7.02 -8.15
N SER A 135 0.54 -7.74 -9.22
CA SER A 135 0.10 -7.14 -10.48
C SER A 135 -1.38 -6.81 -10.36
N VAL A 136 -1.78 -5.56 -10.57
CA VAL A 136 -3.16 -5.07 -10.38
C VAL A 136 -3.69 -4.44 -11.66
N LEU A 137 -4.88 -4.86 -12.10
CA LEU A 137 -5.57 -4.30 -13.26
C LEU A 137 -6.25 -2.98 -12.87
N VAL A 138 -5.96 -1.94 -13.64
CA VAL A 138 -6.49 -0.59 -13.42
C VAL A 138 -6.89 0.03 -14.76
N SER A 139 -8.11 0.60 -14.80
CA SER A 139 -8.62 1.30 -15.99
C SER A 139 -9.11 2.70 -15.61
N ASN A 140 -10.26 2.81 -14.95
CA ASN A 140 -10.91 4.03 -14.51
C ASN A 140 -10.83 4.18 -12.98
N ILE A 141 -9.99 5.12 -12.53
CA ILE A 141 -9.81 5.43 -11.11
C ILE A 141 -10.69 6.60 -10.70
N LEU A 142 -11.49 6.39 -9.66
CA LEU A 142 -12.13 7.48 -8.92
C LEU A 142 -11.24 7.91 -7.76
N GLU A 143 -10.77 9.15 -7.79
CA GLU A 143 -10.13 9.73 -6.61
C GLU A 143 -11.20 10.11 -5.58
N VAL A 144 -11.08 9.58 -4.36
CA VAL A 144 -12.05 9.82 -3.27
C VAL A 144 -11.34 10.44 -2.07
N PRO A 145 -11.91 11.50 -1.46
CA PRO A 145 -11.33 12.13 -0.29
C PRO A 145 -11.40 11.21 0.92
N GLU A 146 -10.45 11.39 1.84
CA GLU A 146 -10.45 10.68 3.12
C GLU A 146 -11.68 11.09 3.96
N ALA A 147 -12.30 10.10 4.60
CA ALA A 147 -13.27 10.30 5.69
C ALA A 147 -14.65 10.89 5.33
N THR A 148 -15.38 10.25 4.41
CA THR A 148 -16.85 10.25 4.52
C THR A 148 -17.34 8.84 4.89
N ASN A 149 -18.34 8.75 5.78
CA ASN A 149 -18.95 7.47 6.18
C ASN A 149 -19.43 6.64 4.96
N MET A 150 -19.68 7.31 3.84
CA MET A 150 -20.10 6.70 2.58
C MET A 150 -19.07 5.74 1.99
N TRP A 151 -17.76 6.03 2.10
CA TRP A 151 -16.72 5.19 1.49
C TRP A 151 -16.43 3.92 2.30
N LEU A 152 -16.67 3.95 3.61
CA LEU A 152 -16.46 2.82 4.51
C LEU A 152 -17.33 1.60 4.18
N THR A 153 -18.46 1.82 3.52
CA THR A 153 -19.43 0.78 3.12
C THR A 153 -19.51 0.57 1.61
N LEU A 154 -18.71 1.31 0.83
CA LEU A 154 -18.69 1.19 -0.62
C LEU A 154 -18.10 -0.17 -1.01
N THR A 155 -18.94 -1.10 -1.47
CA THR A 155 -18.52 -2.44 -1.94
C THR A 155 -18.33 -2.53 -3.45
N LYS A 156 -18.79 -1.51 -4.19
CA LYS A 156 -18.59 -1.36 -5.64
C LYS A 156 -18.39 0.12 -5.96
N PRO A 157 -17.48 0.51 -6.86
CA PRO A 157 -17.34 1.90 -7.26
C PRO A 157 -18.61 2.43 -7.95
N PRO A 158 -18.86 3.75 -7.93
CA PRO A 158 -20.01 4.35 -8.59
C PRO A 158 -19.87 4.29 -10.12
N TYR A 159 -20.97 4.60 -10.82
CA TYR A 159 -20.97 4.78 -12.27
C TYR A 159 -20.20 6.04 -12.67
N ILE A 160 -19.54 6.00 -13.82
CA ILE A 160 -18.92 7.14 -14.47
C ILE A 160 -20.03 7.96 -15.12
N GLN A 161 -20.09 9.24 -14.78
CA GLN A 161 -21.15 10.14 -15.23
C GLN A 161 -21.26 10.16 -16.77
N GLY A 162 -22.49 9.99 -17.27
CA GLY A 162 -22.77 9.98 -18.71
C GLY A 162 -22.44 8.66 -19.41
N THR A 163 -22.16 7.58 -18.67
CA THR A 163 -21.86 6.26 -19.22
C THR A 163 -22.59 5.15 -18.44
N ASN A 164 -22.61 3.94 -19.00
CA ASN A 164 -23.08 2.74 -18.30
C ASN A 164 -21.95 1.99 -17.57
N LEU A 165 -20.74 2.56 -17.51
CA LEU A 165 -19.57 1.94 -16.91
C LEU A 165 -19.38 2.40 -15.47
N ARG A 166 -18.87 1.52 -14.61
CA ARG A 166 -18.38 1.89 -13.28
C ARG A 166 -16.90 2.22 -13.34
N TYR A 167 -16.45 3.06 -12.41
CA TYR A 167 -15.04 3.05 -12.04
C TYR A 167 -14.67 1.62 -11.60
N ASP A 168 -13.44 1.19 -11.83
CA ASP A 168 -12.98 -0.15 -11.39
C ASP A 168 -12.17 -0.07 -10.09
N THR A 169 -11.69 1.14 -9.78
CA THR A 169 -10.73 1.41 -8.72
C THR A 169 -11.11 2.72 -8.02
N THR A 170 -10.97 2.76 -6.69
CA THR A 170 -10.90 4.04 -5.96
C THR A 170 -9.49 4.29 -5.48
N ALA A 171 -9.12 5.57 -5.32
CA ALA A 171 -7.81 5.97 -4.86
C ALA A 171 -7.87 7.17 -3.92
N ARG A 172 -6.93 7.27 -2.97
CA ARG A 172 -6.65 8.55 -2.30
C ARG A 172 -6.08 9.57 -3.28
N ASN A 173 -5.12 9.12 -4.08
CA ASN A 173 -4.43 9.93 -5.06
C ASN A 173 -4.09 9.04 -6.26
N LYS A 174 -4.74 9.32 -7.40
CA LYS A 174 -4.60 8.50 -8.61
C LYS A 174 -3.24 8.64 -9.31
N LYS A 175 -2.46 9.69 -8.98
CA LYS A 175 -1.14 9.91 -9.57
C LYS A 175 -0.06 9.15 -8.81
N THR A 176 -0.11 9.22 -7.48
CA THR A 176 0.90 8.56 -6.63
C THR A 176 0.59 7.11 -6.34
N MET A 177 -0.67 6.66 -6.57
CA MET A 177 -1.13 5.30 -6.26
C MET A 177 -0.88 4.91 -4.79
N ASP A 178 -0.97 5.90 -3.91
CA ASP A 178 -0.60 5.76 -2.50
C ASP A 178 -1.57 4.86 -1.73
N VAL A 179 -2.87 4.99 -2.01
CA VAL A 179 -3.88 4.03 -1.59
C VAL A 179 -4.78 3.76 -2.77
N ILE A 180 -4.90 2.48 -3.12
CA ILE A 180 -5.69 1.97 -4.23
C ILE A 180 -6.59 0.86 -3.71
N VAL A 181 -7.88 0.88 -4.05
CA VAL A 181 -8.85 -0.13 -3.63
C VAL A 181 -9.45 -0.84 -4.83
N LYS A 182 -9.40 -2.18 -4.81
CA LYS A 182 -10.04 -3.06 -5.79
C LYS A 182 -11.21 -3.82 -5.17
N TYR A 183 -12.24 -4.04 -5.97
CA TYR A 183 -13.55 -4.53 -5.51
C TYR A 183 -14.00 -5.81 -6.19
N GLU A 184 -13.18 -6.34 -7.11
CA GLU A 184 -13.51 -7.52 -7.90
C GLU A 184 -12.35 -8.51 -7.86
N ASP A 185 -12.69 -9.78 -7.64
CA ASP A 185 -11.72 -10.86 -7.52
C ASP A 185 -10.96 -11.04 -8.84
N HIS A 186 -9.73 -11.55 -8.76
CA HIS A 186 -8.87 -11.82 -9.92
C HIS A 186 -8.56 -10.59 -10.79
N THR A 187 -8.84 -9.37 -10.31
CA THR A 187 -8.33 -8.12 -10.91
C THR A 187 -6.94 -7.76 -10.37
N PHE A 188 -6.35 -8.68 -9.62
CA PHE A 188 -5.03 -8.61 -9.05
C PHE A 188 -4.46 -10.02 -8.91
N TYR A 189 -3.14 -10.14 -9.00
CA TYR A 189 -2.38 -11.37 -8.90
C TYR A 189 -1.18 -11.19 -7.98
N PRO A 190 -1.03 -11.99 -6.90
CA PRO A 190 0.14 -11.92 -6.02
C PRO A 190 1.36 -12.52 -6.75
N ALA A 191 2.17 -11.68 -7.38
CA ALA A 191 3.28 -12.12 -8.22
C ALA A 191 4.55 -12.48 -7.43
N PHE A 192 4.80 -11.77 -6.32
CA PHE A 192 5.98 -12.01 -5.48
C PHE A 192 5.64 -11.91 -4.00
N VAL A 193 6.37 -12.69 -3.19
CA VAL A 193 6.46 -12.50 -1.73
C VAL A 193 7.84 -11.91 -1.43
N ILE A 194 7.86 -10.80 -0.70
CA ILE A 194 9.09 -10.13 -0.27
C ILE A 194 9.21 -10.31 1.24
N SER A 195 10.25 -11.01 1.67
CA SER A 195 10.65 -11.11 3.07
C SER A 195 11.62 -9.97 3.39
N PHE A 196 11.40 -9.25 4.47
CA PHE A 196 12.17 -8.04 4.79
C PHE A 196 12.28 -7.80 6.30
N ARG A 197 13.26 -7.00 6.71
CA ARG A 197 13.39 -6.49 8.08
C ARG A 197 13.11 -5.00 8.14
N LYS A 198 12.64 -4.53 9.29
CA LYS A 198 12.43 -3.12 9.60
C LYS A 198 13.49 -2.68 10.60
N HIS A 199 14.34 -1.74 10.20
CA HIS A 199 15.38 -1.16 11.04
C HIS A 199 14.93 0.22 11.47
N ASN A 200 14.68 0.42 12.77
CA ASN A 200 14.36 1.74 13.28
C ASN A 200 15.62 2.61 13.23
N ASN A 201 15.47 3.84 12.78
CA ASN A 201 16.53 4.82 12.83
C ASN A 201 16.89 5.06 14.30
N PRO A 202 18.17 5.29 14.63
CA PRO A 202 18.53 5.72 15.97
C PRO A 202 17.74 6.98 16.32
N PRO A 203 17.30 7.13 17.59
CA PRO A 203 16.60 8.34 18.01
C PRO A 203 17.46 9.55 17.65
N VAL A 204 16.86 10.52 16.96
CA VAL A 204 17.53 11.78 16.63
C VAL A 204 17.97 12.42 17.94
N GLN A 205 19.27 12.40 18.22
CA GLN A 205 19.83 13.15 19.34
C GLN A 205 19.55 14.62 19.05
N ARG A 206 18.58 15.20 19.75
CA ARG A 206 18.37 16.65 19.73
C ARG A 206 19.61 17.24 20.38
N SER A 207 20.46 17.90 19.59
CA SER A 207 21.50 18.77 20.12
C SER A 207 20.83 19.75 21.11
N PRO A 208 21.39 19.96 22.31
CA PRO A 208 20.84 20.94 23.25
C PRO A 208 20.68 22.27 22.52
N ARG A 209 19.50 22.89 22.66
CA ARG A 209 19.35 24.27 22.20
C ARG A 209 20.35 25.10 22.99
N VAL A 210 21.32 25.71 22.29
CA VAL A 210 22.11 26.79 22.87
C VAL A 210 21.13 27.93 23.12
N VAL A 211 20.71 28.07 24.38
CA VAL A 211 20.01 29.27 24.82
C VAL A 211 21.08 30.35 24.84
N HIS A 212 21.11 31.20 23.82
CA HIS A 212 21.80 32.47 23.96
C HIS A 212 21.00 33.27 24.98
N ASP A 213 21.58 33.47 26.16
CA ASP A 213 21.07 34.42 27.14
C ASP A 213 21.03 35.81 26.48
N ILE A 214 19.85 36.21 26.04
CA ILE A 214 19.58 37.58 25.62
C ILE A 214 19.59 38.40 26.92
N VAL A 215 20.72 39.05 27.19
CA VAL A 215 20.81 40.08 28.23
C VAL A 215 19.90 41.23 27.80
N HIS A 216 18.71 41.33 28.40
CA HIS A 216 17.85 42.49 28.24
C HIS A 216 18.49 43.70 28.94
N PRO A 217 18.61 44.87 28.28
CA PRO A 217 19.09 46.08 28.93
C PRO A 217 18.06 46.60 29.94
N PRO A 218 18.50 47.22 31.05
CA PRO A 218 17.60 47.71 32.08
C PRO A 218 16.74 48.88 31.58
N HIS A 219 15.43 48.77 31.76
CA HIS A 219 14.47 49.84 31.50
C HIS A 219 14.67 50.99 32.51
N ASN A 220 15.04 52.16 32.00
CA ASN A 220 15.09 53.41 32.75
C ASN A 220 13.68 53.94 33.07
N PHE A 221 13.52 54.33 34.35
CA PHE A 221 12.75 55.46 34.89
C PHE A 221 11.72 56.15 33.97
N PHE A 222 10.43 56.01 34.31
CA PHE A 222 9.40 56.99 33.97
C PHE A 222 8.94 57.70 35.26
N PRO A 223 8.94 59.05 35.32
CA PRO A 223 8.43 59.78 36.47
C PRO A 223 6.90 59.85 36.48
N GLU A 224 6.31 59.66 37.66
CA GLU A 224 4.88 59.73 37.94
C GLU A 224 4.27 61.11 37.62
N PHE A 225 3.22 61.13 36.81
CA PHE A 225 2.31 62.28 36.72
C PHE A 225 1.08 62.01 37.61
N ARG A 226 0.94 62.77 38.71
CA ARG A 226 -0.32 62.86 39.48
C ARG A 226 -1.26 63.89 38.84
N PRO A 227 -2.58 63.64 38.76
CA PRO A 227 -3.56 64.70 38.53
C PRO A 227 -3.81 65.50 39.81
N LYS A 228 -3.93 66.82 39.70
CA LYS A 228 -4.45 67.71 40.77
C LYS A 228 -5.99 67.70 40.75
N GLN A 229 -6.56 67.91 41.93
CA GLN A 229 -7.96 68.31 42.14
C GLN A 229 -8.28 69.62 41.43
#